data_AF-A0A2E9R8K3-F1
#
_entry.id   AF-A0A2E9R8K3-F1
#
_cell.length_a   1.000
_cell.length_b   1.000
_cell.length_c   1.000
_cell.angle_alpha   90.00
_cell.angle_beta   90.00
_cell.angle_gamma   90.00
#
_symmetry.space_group_name_H-M   'P 1'
#
loop_
_entity.id
_entity.type
_entity.pdbx_description
1 polymer ?
#
loop_
_entity_poly.entity_id
_entity_poly.type
_entity_poly.pdbx_seq_one_letter_code
_entity_poly.pdbx_strand_id
1 'polypeptide(L)' 'MNLYRQESDMPRKSFTPEQIIAKLRQIEVLISQGHSVAGGCRAAGISEQSYYRWRSLPLVTCFSSTI' A
#
# COMPACT_ATOMS: atom_id res chain seq x y z
N MET A 1 -17.54 -6.27 -12.41
CA MET A 1 -16.11 -6.05 -12.08
C MET A 1 -15.78 -4.57 -12.07
N ASN A 2 -15.88 -3.91 -10.92
CA ASN A 2 -15.19 -2.66 -10.56
C ASN A 2 -15.49 -2.43 -9.07
N LEU A 3 -14.93 -3.31 -8.22
CA LEU A 3 -15.15 -3.33 -6.77
C LEU A 3 -14.14 -2.41 -6.04
N TYR A 4 -13.88 -1.23 -6.58
CA TYR A 4 -13.07 -0.19 -5.93
C TYR A 4 -13.87 1.13 -5.82
N ARG A 5 -15.18 1.05 -5.63
CA ARG A 5 -16.03 2.24 -5.44
C ARG A 5 -16.11 2.61 -3.96
N GLN A 6 -15.20 3.52 -3.56
CA GLN A 6 -15.26 4.44 -2.40
C GLN A 6 -15.29 3.74 -1.01
N GLU A 7 -14.74 4.22 0.10
CA GLU A 7 -14.67 5.56 0.68
C GLU A 7 -13.76 5.40 1.92
N SER A 8 -12.65 6.14 2.03
CA SER A 8 -11.99 6.40 3.33
C SER A 8 -11.04 7.57 3.16
N ASP A 9 -11.53 8.73 3.57
CA ASP A 9 -10.80 9.95 3.89
C ASP A 9 -9.33 9.69 4.30
N MET A 10 -8.40 9.91 3.37
CA MET A 10 -6.99 10.01 3.72
C MET A 10 -6.66 11.46 4.02
N PRO A 11 -6.23 11.80 5.23
CA PRO A 11 -6.01 13.19 5.59
C PRO A 11 -4.75 13.73 4.90
N ARG A 12 -5.00 14.49 3.83
CA ARG A 12 -4.46 15.84 3.59
C ARG A 12 -2.96 15.96 3.22
N LYS A 13 -2.48 15.23 2.20
CA LYS A 13 -1.53 15.72 1.17
C LYS A 13 -1.25 14.63 0.10
N SER A 14 -1.79 14.84 -1.10
CA SER A 14 -1.26 14.38 -2.40
C SER A 14 -1.02 12.89 -2.73
N PHE A 15 -1.73 11.92 -2.14
CA PHE A 15 -1.73 10.55 -2.67
C PHE A 15 -3.15 10.03 -2.86
N THR A 16 -3.47 9.58 -4.08
CA THR A 16 -4.77 8.94 -4.34
C THR A 16 -4.74 7.51 -3.79
N PRO A 17 -5.90 6.95 -3.40
CA PRO A 17 -5.98 5.58 -2.92
C PRO A 17 -5.41 4.57 -3.94
N GLU A 18 -5.57 4.83 -5.24
CA GLU A 18 -4.99 3.98 -6.31
C GLU A 18 -3.47 3.98 -6.29
N GLN A 19 -2.85 5.16 -6.08
CA GLN A 19 -1.40 5.27 -5.97
C GLN A 19 -0.87 4.50 -4.76
N ILE A 20 -1.59 4.54 -3.64
CA ILE A 20 -1.20 3.83 -2.42
C ILE A 20 -1.28 2.33 -2.61
N ILE A 21 -2.35 1.83 -3.23
CA ILE A 21 -2.49 0.41 -3.56
C ILE A 21 -1.37 -0.03 -4.51
N ALA A 22 -1.07 0.75 -5.56
CA ALA A 22 0.00 0.43 -6.50
C ALA A 22 1.38 0.33 -5.81
N LYS A 23 1.66 1.27 -4.89
CA LYS A 23 2.91 1.27 -4.11
C LYS A 23 2.98 0.11 -3.12
N LEU A 24 1.89 -0.19 -2.42
CA LEU A 24 1.81 -1.33 -1.50
C LEU A 24 2.00 -2.67 -2.24
N ARG A 25 1.40 -2.84 -3.43
CA ARG A 25 1.61 -4.02 -4.27
C ARG A 25 3.05 -4.17 -4.74
N GLN A 26 3.67 -3.07 -5.17
CA GLN A 26 5.09 -3.08 -5.58
C GLN A 26 6.00 -3.55 -4.43
N ILE A 27 5.71 -3.11 -3.20
CA ILE A 27 6.43 -3.53 -1.99
C ILE A 27 6.18 -5.01 -1.69
N GLU A 28 4.93 -5.46 -1.78
CA GLU A 28 4.56 -6.86 -1.52
C GLU A 28 5.21 -7.85 -2.49
N VAL A 29 5.28 -7.50 -3.78
CA VAL A 29 6.00 -8.29 -4.79
C VAL A 29 7.49 -8.40 -4.44
N LEU A 30 8.12 -7.30 -4.03
CA LEU A 30 9.52 -7.32 -3.61
C LEU A 30 9.74 -8.16 -2.34
N ILE A 31 8.81 -8.10 -1.39
CA ILE A 31 8.83 -8.95 -0.20
C ILE A 31 8.69 -10.42 -0.57
N SER A 32 7.80 -10.75 -1.51
CA SER A 32 7.62 -12.12 -2.01
C SER A 32 8.87 -12.65 -2.72
N GLN A 33 9.67 -11.78 -3.33
CA GLN A 33 10.98 -12.11 -3.92
C GLN A 33 12.11 -12.23 -2.87
N GLY A 34 11.81 -12.04 -1.58
CA GLY A 34 12.78 -12.14 -0.49
C GLY A 34 13.45 -10.81 -0.10
N HIS A 35 13.02 -9.68 -0.65
CA HIS A 35 13.52 -8.37 -0.22
C HIS A 35 12.87 -7.91 1.08
N SER A 36 13.62 -7.16 1.90
CA SER A 36 13.06 -6.55 3.11
C SER A 36 12.07 -5.43 2.78
N VAL A 37 11.12 -5.18 3.69
CA VAL A 37 10.15 -4.07 3.60
C VAL A 37 10.85 -2.72 3.36
N ALA A 38 12.01 -2.51 4.00
CA ALA A 38 12.88 -1.36 3.78
C ALA A 38 13.31 -1.18 2.32
N GLY A 39 13.73 -2.28 1.69
CA GLY A 39 14.12 -2.32 0.28
C GLY A 39 12.94 -2.02 -0.64
N GLY A 40 11.77 -2.57 -0.31
CA GLY A 40 10.51 -2.27 -1.00
C GLY A 40 10.13 -0.79 -0.91
N CYS A 41 10.17 -0.21 0.29
CA CYS A 41 9.84 1.20 0.50
C CYS A 41 10.79 2.12 -0.27
N ARG A 42 12.09 1.81 -0.25
CA ARG A 42 13.11 2.56 -1.00
C ARG A 42 12.91 2.47 -2.52
N ALA A 43 12.55 1.29 -3.03
CA ALA A 43 12.22 1.10 -4.45
C ALA A 43 10.90 1.80 -4.85
N ALA A 44 9.93 1.85 -3.95
CA ALA A 44 8.66 2.53 -4.15
C ALA A 44 8.76 4.07 -4.01
N GLY A 45 9.86 4.58 -3.43
CA GLY A 45 10.09 6.00 -3.19
C GLY A 45 9.28 6.55 -2.02
N ILE A 46 8.92 5.70 -1.05
CA ILE A 46 8.15 6.07 0.14
C ILE A 46 8.94 5.80 1.41
N SER A 47 8.59 6.51 2.49
CA SER A 47 9.16 6.21 3.80
C SER A 47 8.50 4.97 4.41
N GLU A 48 9.24 4.20 5.20
CA GLU A 48 8.70 3.08 5.98
C GLU A 48 7.57 3.56 6.91
N GLN A 49 7.69 4.77 7.47
CA GLN A 49 6.66 5.37 8.30
C GLN A 49 5.33 5.52 7.54
N SER A 50 5.37 5.94 6.27
CA SER A 50 4.18 5.99 5.40
C SER A 50 3.59 4.59 5.17
N TYR A 51 4.44 3.59 4.93
CA TYR A 51 4.03 2.20 4.75
C TYR A 51 3.30 1.63 5.97
N TYR A 52 3.87 1.80 7.17
CA TYR A 52 3.25 1.34 8.41
C TYR A 52 1.94 2.08 8.71
N ARG A 53 1.87 3.39 8.42
CA ARG A 53 0.61 4.16 8.53
C ARG A 53 -0.47 3.63 7.59
N TRP A 54 -0.12 3.29 6.35
CA TRP A 54 -1.06 2.71 5.39
C TRP A 54 -1.50 1.30 5.78
N ARG A 55 -0.63 0.52 6.43
CA ARG A 55 -0.96 -0.82 6.91
C ARG A 55 -1.99 -0.82 8.05
N SER A 56 -2.06 0.26 8.83
CA SER A 56 -3.08 0.47 9.85
C SER A 56 -4.41 0.99 9.30
N LEU A 57 -4.47 1.40 8.02
CA LEU A 57 -5.70 1.87 7.41
C LEU A 57 -6.58 0.68 6.99
N PRO A 58 -7.92 0.78 7.14
CA PRO A 58 -8.86 -0.26 6.72
C PRO A 58 -8.89 -0.49 5.20
N LEU A 59 -8.13 0.28 4.41
CA LEU A 59 -8.01 0.12 2.97
C LEU A 59 -7.18 -1.11 2.55
N VAL A 60 -6.32 -1.65 3.44
CA VAL A 60 -5.43 -2.79 3.12
C VAL A 60 -5.96 -4.15 3.59
N THR A 61 -6.93 -4.16 4.50
CA THR A 61 -7.47 -5.41 5.10
C THR A 61 -8.27 -6.25 4.09
N CYS A 62 -8.73 -5.65 2.99
CA CYS A 62 -9.38 -6.37 1.90
C CYS A 62 -8.40 -6.99 0.87
N PHE A 63 -7.09 -6.68 0.92
CA PHE A 63 -6.11 -7.25 -0.02
C PHE A 63 -5.57 -8.60 0.45
N SER A 64 -5.60 -8.86 1.76
CA SER A 64 -5.10 -10.11 2.35
C SER A 64 -6.08 -11.31 2.23
N SER A 65 -7.25 -11.14 1.63
CA SER A 65 -8.25 -12.22 1.46
C SER A 65 -8.14 -12.95 0.11
N THR A 66 -7.10 -12.68 -0.69
CA THR A 66 -6.83 -13.40 -1.94
C THR A 66 -5.34 -13.65 -2.11
N ILE A 67 -4.80 -14.51 -1.24
CA ILE A 67 -3.69 -15.44 -1.50
C ILE A 67 -3.96 -16.68 -0.65
#